data_AF-A0A922EFT1-F1
#
_entry.id   AF-A0A922EFT1-F1
#
_cell.length_a   1.000
_cell.length_b   1.000
_cell.length_c   1.000
_cell.angle_alpha   90.00
_cell.angle_beta   90.00
_cell.angle_gamma   90.00
#
_symmetry.space_group_name_H-M   'P 1'
#
loop_
_entity.id
_entity.type
_entity.pdbx_description
1 polymer ?
#
loop_
_entity_poly.entity_id
_entity_poly.type
_entity_poly.pdbx_seq_one_letter_code
_entity_poly.pdbx_strand_id
1 'polypeptide(L)'
;MAEATSNNKTSTRPQKIIAGADSFGCALKDTLVSHLRSLNIDVEDLGTSSYYSIAAEVGRRVSSANSSDTRGLVACGTGVGVSIFANKFPGVFAATCLTPDDALNARSINNSNVLAVSGTSTSPDSAIEILNSWLDTPFKSPCPASGSKPWPEDILSFLDNSLSEIPKIGSESQSDPDSTATCAICCLVKNRELNPIDLIPGGSMKILRESPTSAIVRFKAGSVEPAHHHTFGHDLVVLEGKKSVWNLTKKEKYDLVVGDYLFTPAGDVHRVKYYEDTEFFIKWDGKWDMFFDEDLEAAKTAIEKELDSGSS
;
A
#
# COMPACT_ATOMS: atom_id res chain seq x y z
N MET A 1 -14.32 56.75 -14.43
CA MET A 1 -14.67 55.36 -14.79
C MET A 1 -13.87 54.48 -13.86
N ALA A 2 -14.52 53.94 -12.83
CA ALA A 2 -13.86 53.11 -11.82
C ALA A 2 -13.86 51.66 -12.32
N GLU A 3 -12.67 51.08 -12.44
CA GLU A 3 -12.45 49.67 -12.76
C GLU A 3 -13.00 48.79 -11.62
N ALA A 4 -13.87 47.85 -11.98
CA ALA A 4 -14.32 46.80 -11.11
C ALA A 4 -13.19 45.76 -10.95
N THR A 5 -12.57 45.74 -9.78
CA THR A 5 -11.65 44.67 -9.39
C THR A 5 -12.45 43.40 -9.07
N SER A 6 -12.39 42.44 -9.99
CA SER A 6 -12.87 41.08 -9.81
C SER A 6 -12.07 40.39 -8.71
N ASN A 7 -12.63 40.34 -7.49
CA ASN A 7 -12.07 39.62 -6.35
C ASN A 7 -12.32 38.11 -6.54
N ASN A 8 -11.37 37.41 -7.17
CA ASN A 8 -11.42 35.98 -7.35
C ASN A 8 -11.02 35.29 -6.03
N LYS A 9 -11.99 35.11 -5.11
CA LYS A 9 -11.81 34.28 -3.91
C LYS A 9 -11.62 32.83 -4.38
N THR A 10 -10.42 32.30 -4.25
CA THR A 10 -10.15 30.87 -4.37
C THR A 10 -11.12 30.12 -3.44
N SER A 11 -11.93 29.22 -4.02
CA SER A 11 -12.97 28.49 -3.28
C SER A 11 -12.33 27.67 -2.16
N THR A 12 -12.74 27.93 -0.91
CA THR A 12 -12.36 27.16 0.28
C THR A 12 -13.13 25.86 0.44
N ARG A 13 -14.10 25.60 -0.45
CA ARG A 13 -14.98 24.44 -0.41
C ARG A 13 -14.36 23.24 -1.13
N PRO A 14 -14.62 22.00 -0.65
CA PRO A 14 -14.20 20.79 -1.35
C PRO A 14 -14.80 20.75 -2.75
N GLN A 15 -14.04 20.20 -3.70
CA GLN A 15 -14.50 20.03 -5.08
C GLN A 15 -15.38 18.79 -5.23
N LYS A 16 -15.17 17.77 -4.37
CA LYS A 16 -15.89 16.50 -4.41
C LYS A 16 -16.40 16.06 -3.04
N ILE A 17 -17.66 15.62 -2.98
CA ILE A 17 -18.25 14.94 -1.82
C ILE A 17 -18.66 13.52 -2.20
N ILE A 18 -18.27 12.55 -1.37
CA ILE A 18 -18.76 11.17 -1.45
C ILE A 18 -19.88 11.00 -0.42
N ALA A 19 -21.09 10.72 -0.88
CA ALA A 19 -22.27 10.66 -0.03
C ALA A 19 -22.80 9.22 0.12
N GLY A 20 -23.36 8.90 1.28
CA GLY A 20 -24.04 7.63 1.50
C GLY A 20 -24.91 7.64 2.76
N ALA A 21 -25.92 6.78 2.81
CA ALA A 21 -26.81 6.71 3.97
C ALA A 21 -27.32 5.31 4.28
N ASP A 22 -27.86 5.12 5.48
CA ASP A 22 -28.81 4.03 5.73
C ASP A 22 -30.26 4.46 5.44
N SER A 23 -31.21 3.54 5.62
CA SER A 23 -32.63 3.79 5.37
C SER A 23 -33.21 4.93 6.20
N PHE A 24 -32.69 5.17 7.41
CA PHE A 24 -33.16 6.24 8.29
C PHE A 24 -32.55 7.61 7.94
N GLY A 25 -31.36 7.63 7.32
CA GLY A 25 -30.69 8.85 6.87
C GLY A 25 -30.94 9.24 5.41
N CYS A 26 -31.54 8.36 4.60
CA CYS A 26 -31.62 8.49 3.14
C CYS A 26 -32.26 9.81 2.68
N ALA A 27 -33.45 10.14 3.18
CA ALA A 27 -34.17 11.36 2.78
C ALA A 27 -33.38 12.65 3.10
N LEU A 28 -32.68 12.66 4.24
CA LEU A 28 -31.85 13.80 4.63
C LEU A 28 -30.60 13.89 3.74
N LYS A 29 -29.94 12.77 3.44
CA LYS A 29 -28.83 12.70 2.49
C LYS A 29 -29.25 13.22 1.11
N ASP A 30 -30.40 12.82 0.58
CA ASP A 30 -30.89 13.28 -0.73
C ASP A 30 -31.11 14.80 -0.79
N THR A 31 -31.63 15.37 0.30
CA THR A 31 -31.77 16.83 0.47
C THR A 31 -30.40 17.50 0.38
N LEU A 32 -29.42 17.01 1.16
CA LEU A 32 -28.07 17.58 1.21
C LEU A 32 -27.31 17.39 -0.10
N VAL A 33 -27.46 16.24 -0.77
CA VAL A 33 -26.89 15.99 -2.11
C VAL A 33 -27.44 17.01 -3.13
N SER A 34 -28.74 17.28 -3.07
CA SER A 34 -29.37 18.29 -3.94
C SER A 34 -28.82 19.69 -3.68
N HIS A 35 -28.67 20.06 -2.40
CA HIS A 35 -28.07 21.34 -2.01
C HIS A 35 -26.61 21.46 -2.45
N LEU A 36 -25.78 20.43 -2.21
CA LEU A 36 -24.38 20.37 -2.66
C LEU A 36 -24.25 20.59 -4.17
N ARG A 37 -25.10 19.91 -4.96
CA ARG A 37 -25.12 20.07 -6.43
C ARG A 37 -25.53 21.49 -6.83
N SER A 38 -26.45 22.13 -6.11
CA SER A 38 -26.82 23.54 -6.35
C SER A 38 -25.65 24.52 -6.11
N LEU A 39 -24.66 24.12 -5.29
CA LEU A 39 -23.42 24.87 -5.04
C LEU A 39 -22.31 24.54 -6.06
N ASN A 40 -22.59 23.75 -7.11
CA ASN A 40 -21.63 23.25 -8.09
C ASN A 40 -20.50 22.37 -7.49
N ILE A 41 -20.78 21.66 -6.40
CA ILE A 41 -19.87 20.65 -5.85
C ILE A 41 -20.16 19.31 -6.55
N ASP A 42 -19.11 18.59 -6.98
CA ASP A 42 -19.27 17.23 -7.52
C ASP A 42 -19.69 16.27 -6.39
N VAL A 43 -20.76 15.51 -6.61
CA VAL A 43 -21.30 14.60 -5.59
C VAL A 43 -21.43 13.20 -6.16
N GLU A 44 -20.58 12.32 -5.64
CA GLU A 44 -20.67 10.88 -5.86
C GLU A 44 -21.56 10.26 -4.78
N ASP A 45 -22.82 10.02 -5.14
CA ASP A 45 -23.81 9.43 -4.25
C ASP A 45 -23.79 7.90 -4.38
N LEU A 46 -23.31 7.23 -3.34
CA LEU A 46 -23.23 5.77 -3.25
C LEU A 46 -24.58 5.11 -2.91
N GLY A 47 -25.62 5.92 -2.67
CA GLY A 47 -26.97 5.46 -2.39
C GLY A 47 -27.16 5.04 -0.93
N THR A 48 -28.00 4.02 -0.75
CA THR A 48 -28.47 3.57 0.56
C THR A 48 -28.13 2.11 0.80
N SER A 49 -27.55 1.80 1.96
CA SER A 49 -27.23 0.43 2.39
C SER A 49 -27.23 0.33 3.91
N SER A 50 -26.70 -0.76 4.49
CA SER A 50 -26.50 -0.84 5.93
C SER A 50 -25.52 0.26 6.39
N TYR A 51 -25.77 0.83 7.57
CA TYR A 51 -25.01 1.97 8.08
C TYR A 51 -23.50 1.69 8.20
N TYR A 52 -23.09 0.45 8.52
CA TYR A 52 -21.69 0.05 8.62
C TYR A 52 -21.03 -0.15 7.26
N SER A 53 -21.72 -0.72 6.27
CA SER A 53 -21.16 -0.95 4.94
C SER A 53 -21.04 0.35 4.15
N ILE A 54 -22.07 1.19 4.16
CA ILE A 54 -22.08 2.45 3.40
C ILE A 54 -21.06 3.43 3.96
N ALA A 55 -20.96 3.56 5.29
CA ALA A 55 -19.99 4.44 5.92
C ALA A 55 -18.56 3.95 5.73
N ALA A 56 -18.35 2.63 5.74
CA ALA A 56 -17.04 2.07 5.44
C ALA A 56 -16.62 2.34 3.98
N GLU A 57 -17.56 2.28 3.03
CA GLU A 57 -17.28 2.64 1.63
C GLU A 57 -16.91 4.13 1.50
N VAL A 58 -17.68 5.03 2.10
CA VAL A 58 -17.38 6.48 2.11
C VAL A 58 -16.01 6.72 2.75
N GLY A 59 -15.76 6.16 3.94
CA GLY A 59 -14.49 6.30 4.65
C GLY A 59 -13.31 5.82 3.83
N ARG A 60 -13.40 4.65 3.18
CA ARG A 60 -12.34 4.12 2.32
C ARG A 60 -12.02 5.03 1.14
N ARG A 61 -13.05 5.58 0.48
CA ARG A 61 -12.86 6.46 -0.68
C ARG A 61 -12.30 7.82 -0.29
N VAL A 62 -12.70 8.36 0.87
CA VAL A 62 -12.10 9.59 1.42
C VAL A 62 -10.64 9.34 1.83
N SER A 63 -10.36 8.21 2.49
CA SER A 63 -9.01 7.80 2.91
C SER A 63 -8.03 7.60 1.73
N SER A 64 -8.52 7.05 0.62
CA SER A 64 -7.71 6.80 -0.59
C SER A 64 -7.67 7.97 -1.56
N ALA A 65 -8.33 9.08 -1.25
CA ALA A 65 -8.32 10.25 -2.11
C ALA A 65 -6.94 10.92 -2.07
N ASN A 66 -6.35 11.14 -3.25
CA ASN A 66 -5.04 11.81 -3.38
C ASN A 66 -5.10 13.33 -3.17
N SER A 67 -6.29 13.91 -2.96
CA SER A 67 -6.49 15.35 -2.77
C SER A 67 -7.32 15.62 -1.52
N SER A 68 -6.93 16.68 -0.78
CA SER A 68 -7.70 17.27 0.32
C SER A 68 -9.06 17.84 -0.10
N ASP A 69 -9.32 17.93 -1.40
CA ASP A 69 -10.56 18.47 -1.97
C ASP A 69 -11.69 17.43 -2.01
N THR A 70 -11.43 16.18 -1.64
CA THR A 70 -12.45 15.14 -1.48
C THR A 70 -12.82 15.00 -0.01
N ARG A 71 -14.12 15.13 0.30
CA ARG A 71 -14.66 14.90 1.63
C ARG A 71 -15.87 13.96 1.59
N GLY A 72 -16.35 13.51 2.75
CA GLY A 72 -17.51 12.61 2.85
C GLY A 72 -18.73 13.24 3.51
N LEU A 73 -19.91 12.73 3.15
CA LEU A 73 -21.18 12.99 3.81
C LEU A 73 -21.86 11.65 4.11
N VAL A 74 -22.18 11.39 5.37
CA VAL A 74 -22.91 10.18 5.77
C VAL A 74 -24.14 10.51 6.61
N ALA A 75 -25.21 9.75 6.44
CA ALA A 75 -26.42 9.92 7.23
C ALA A 75 -26.95 8.58 7.74
N CYS A 76 -27.33 8.52 9.02
CA CYS A 76 -28.16 7.44 9.55
C CYS A 76 -29.14 7.98 10.59
N GLY A 77 -29.86 7.10 11.29
CA GLY A 77 -30.83 7.50 12.30
C GLY A 77 -30.31 8.56 13.27
N THR A 78 -29.18 8.32 13.95
CA THR A 78 -28.54 9.26 14.89
C THR A 78 -27.28 9.94 14.35
N GLY A 79 -26.78 9.52 13.18
CA GLY A 79 -25.48 9.93 12.65
C GLY A 79 -24.25 9.31 13.36
N VAL A 80 -24.40 8.72 14.55
CA VAL A 80 -23.29 8.16 15.34
C VAL A 80 -22.72 6.89 14.69
N GLY A 81 -23.58 5.97 14.29
CA GLY A 81 -23.16 4.67 13.74
C GLY A 81 -22.30 4.85 12.48
N VAL A 82 -22.76 5.67 11.53
CA VAL A 82 -22.00 5.95 10.30
C VAL A 82 -20.68 6.66 10.59
N SER A 83 -20.63 7.56 11.58
CA SER A 83 -19.39 8.21 12.00
C SER A 83 -18.36 7.19 12.52
N ILE A 84 -18.78 6.25 13.37
CA ILE A 84 -17.89 5.20 13.90
C ILE A 84 -17.26 4.36 12.79
N PHE A 85 -18.05 3.94 11.81
CA PHE A 85 -17.58 3.06 10.74
C PHE A 85 -16.76 3.79 9.67
N ALA A 86 -17.06 5.06 9.37
CA ALA A 86 -16.23 5.88 8.49
C ALA A 86 -14.83 6.12 9.09
N ASN A 87 -14.75 6.37 10.40
CA ASN A 87 -13.49 6.57 11.14
C ASN A 87 -12.58 5.32 11.22
N LYS A 88 -13.00 4.16 10.71
CA LYS A 88 -12.14 2.95 10.68
C LYS A 88 -11.03 3.03 9.62
N PHE A 89 -11.08 4.01 8.73
CA PHE A 89 -10.13 4.14 7.63
C PHE A 89 -9.08 5.21 7.96
N PRO A 90 -7.80 4.95 7.69
CA PRO A 90 -6.72 5.90 8.00
C PRO A 90 -6.97 7.28 7.40
N GLY A 91 -6.72 8.33 8.19
CA GLY A 91 -6.90 9.72 7.75
C GLY A 91 -8.36 10.17 7.60
N VAL A 92 -9.33 9.35 8.01
CA VAL A 92 -10.73 9.78 8.11
C VAL A 92 -11.02 10.34 9.49
N PHE A 93 -11.56 11.55 9.51
CA PHE A 93 -12.05 12.25 10.69
C PHE A 93 -13.52 12.57 10.46
N ALA A 94 -14.37 11.59 10.76
CA ALA A 94 -15.83 11.73 10.71
C ALA A 94 -16.37 12.29 12.02
N ALA A 95 -17.22 13.31 11.94
CA ALA A 95 -17.85 13.94 13.08
C ALA A 95 -19.37 13.97 12.91
N THR A 96 -20.10 13.55 13.96
CA THR A 96 -21.56 13.68 14.00
C THR A 96 -21.90 15.09 14.47
N CYS A 97 -22.61 15.85 13.64
CA CYS A 97 -23.01 17.22 13.95
C CYS A 97 -24.54 17.30 13.99
N LEU A 98 -25.09 17.81 15.09
CA LEU A 98 -26.53 17.99 15.27
C LEU A 98 -26.94 19.46 15.15
N THR A 99 -25.97 20.37 15.25
CA THR A 99 -26.15 21.82 15.15
C THR A 99 -25.05 22.46 14.27
N PRO A 100 -25.29 23.67 13.72
CA PRO A 100 -24.26 24.41 12.99
C PRO A 100 -22.99 24.63 13.84
N ASP A 101 -23.15 24.87 15.14
CA ASP A 101 -22.03 25.06 16.07
C ASP A 101 -21.15 23.81 16.18
N ASP A 102 -21.76 22.61 16.18
CA ASP A 102 -21.01 21.35 16.14
C ASP A 102 -20.17 21.24 14.86
N ALA A 103 -20.74 21.65 13.72
CA ALA A 103 -20.05 21.64 12.42
C ALA A 103 -18.88 22.62 12.38
N LEU A 104 -19.06 23.83 12.91
CA LEU A 104 -17.98 24.82 13.05
C LEU A 104 -16.83 24.27 13.89
N ASN A 105 -17.16 23.71 15.06
CA ASN A 105 -16.17 23.12 15.97
C ASN A 105 -15.45 21.92 15.32
N ALA A 106 -16.20 21.01 14.67
CA ALA A 106 -15.65 19.82 14.03
C ALA A 106 -14.67 20.15 12.89
N ARG A 107 -14.90 21.23 12.14
CA ARG A 107 -13.94 21.69 11.12
C ARG A 107 -12.76 22.40 11.71
N SER A 108 -12.99 23.34 12.63
CA SER A 108 -11.94 24.17 13.20
C SER A 108 -10.94 23.37 14.03
N ILE A 109 -11.44 22.44 14.86
CA ILE A 109 -10.64 21.73 15.86
C ILE A 109 -10.14 20.39 15.32
N ASN A 110 -11.01 19.63 14.64
CA ASN A 110 -10.69 18.25 14.25
C ASN A 110 -10.30 18.12 12.78
N ASN A 111 -10.37 19.21 12.00
CA ASN A 111 -10.23 19.18 10.55
C ASN A 111 -11.10 18.09 9.89
N SER A 112 -12.31 17.83 10.43
CA SER A 112 -13.15 16.70 10.04
C SER A 112 -13.41 16.65 8.52
N ASN A 113 -13.02 15.57 7.86
CA ASN A 113 -13.19 15.39 6.42
C ASN A 113 -14.39 14.50 6.06
N VAL A 114 -15.17 14.05 7.04
CA VAL A 114 -16.48 13.42 6.83
C VAL A 114 -17.51 14.04 7.78
N LEU A 115 -18.61 14.54 7.23
CA LEU A 115 -19.75 15.03 8.02
C LEU A 115 -20.75 13.89 8.21
N ALA A 116 -21.14 13.62 9.45
CA ALA A 116 -22.23 12.69 9.78
C ALA A 116 -23.45 13.45 10.33
N VAL A 117 -24.65 13.16 9.80
CA VAL A 117 -25.90 13.82 10.20
C VAL A 117 -26.96 12.83 10.67
N SER A 118 -27.89 13.31 11.51
CA SER A 118 -28.96 12.53 12.12
C SER A 118 -30.27 12.66 11.33
N GLY A 119 -30.68 11.58 10.66
CA GLY A 119 -31.95 11.53 9.93
C GLY A 119 -33.20 11.60 10.82
N THR A 120 -33.09 11.26 12.11
CA THR A 120 -34.24 11.28 13.04
C THR A 120 -34.33 12.55 13.88
N SER A 121 -33.24 13.32 14.01
CA SER A 121 -33.18 14.47 14.91
C SER A 121 -32.93 15.80 14.21
N THR A 122 -32.57 15.78 12.91
CA THR A 122 -32.21 16.98 12.16
C THR A 122 -33.22 17.22 11.03
N SER A 123 -33.79 18.43 11.00
CA SER A 123 -34.67 18.85 9.90
C SER A 123 -33.86 19.11 8.62
N PRO A 124 -34.48 19.05 7.42
CA PRO A 124 -33.83 19.41 6.15
C PRO A 124 -33.14 20.78 6.18
N ASP A 125 -33.83 21.82 6.67
CA ASP A 125 -33.30 23.19 6.72
C ASP A 125 -32.11 23.28 7.69
N SER A 126 -32.24 22.69 8.88
CA SER A 126 -31.13 22.64 9.85
C SER A 126 -29.95 21.85 9.32
N ALA A 127 -30.17 20.76 8.56
CA ALA A 127 -29.10 19.99 7.97
C ALA A 127 -28.34 20.78 6.90
N ILE A 128 -29.04 21.62 6.12
CA ILE A 128 -28.42 22.53 5.16
C ILE A 128 -27.55 23.56 5.90
N GLU A 129 -28.02 24.13 7.01
CA GLU A 129 -27.22 25.04 7.84
C GLU A 129 -25.97 24.37 8.41
N ILE A 130 -26.10 23.15 8.93
CA ILE A 130 -24.98 22.33 9.43
C ILE A 130 -23.96 22.09 8.31
N LEU A 131 -24.43 21.64 7.15
CA LEU A 131 -23.57 21.36 6.00
C LEU A 131 -22.84 22.62 5.54
N ASN A 132 -23.53 23.75 5.40
CA ASN A 132 -22.89 25.00 4.97
C ASN A 132 -21.82 25.45 5.97
N SER A 133 -22.13 25.44 7.27
CA SER A 133 -21.15 25.73 8.32
C SER A 133 -19.92 24.82 8.22
N TRP A 134 -20.11 23.53 7.97
CA TRP A 134 -19.02 22.58 7.80
C TRP A 134 -18.22 22.77 6.49
N LEU A 135 -18.86 23.14 5.39
CA LEU A 135 -18.18 23.40 4.12
C LEU A 135 -17.35 24.68 4.18
N ASP A 136 -17.89 25.71 4.83
CA ASP A 136 -17.35 27.07 4.81
C ASP A 136 -16.29 27.33 5.88
N THR A 137 -16.10 26.40 6.83
CA THR A 137 -15.18 26.57 7.96
C THR A 137 -13.80 25.99 7.67
N PRO A 138 -12.74 26.83 7.60
CA PRO A 138 -11.37 26.38 7.50
C PRO A 138 -10.89 25.74 8.81
N PHE A 139 -9.85 24.90 8.71
CA PHE A 139 -9.17 24.38 9.90
C PHE A 139 -8.55 25.54 10.71
N LYS A 140 -8.60 25.46 12.04
CA LYS A 140 -8.09 26.47 12.99
C LYS A 140 -8.77 27.85 12.90
N SER A 141 -9.93 27.98 12.27
CA SER A 141 -10.67 29.25 12.28
C SER A 141 -11.34 29.50 13.64
N PRO A 142 -11.71 30.74 13.99
CA PRO A 142 -12.58 30.99 15.13
C PRO A 142 -13.85 30.13 15.06
N CYS A 143 -14.28 29.58 16.19
CA CYS A 143 -15.47 28.74 16.30
C CYS A 143 -16.11 28.90 17.69
N PRO A 144 -17.31 28.35 17.93
CA PRO A 144 -17.99 28.48 19.23
C PRO A 144 -17.12 28.07 20.43
N ALA A 145 -16.33 27.00 20.31
CA ALA A 145 -15.43 26.53 21.36
C ALA A 145 -14.29 27.52 21.71
N SER A 146 -13.88 28.37 20.78
CA SER A 146 -12.92 29.45 21.03
C SER A 146 -13.58 30.75 21.53
N GLY A 147 -14.88 30.70 21.83
CA GLY A 147 -15.68 31.90 22.08
C GLY A 147 -15.80 32.78 20.83
N SER A 148 -15.73 32.18 19.64
CA SER A 148 -15.69 32.85 18.34
C SER A 148 -14.55 33.86 18.17
N LYS A 149 -13.42 33.62 18.86
CA LYS A 149 -12.18 34.42 18.76
C LYS A 149 -11.06 33.62 18.10
N PRO A 150 -10.02 34.28 17.57
CA PRO A 150 -8.80 33.58 17.12
C PRO A 150 -8.24 32.70 18.21
N TRP A 151 -7.72 31.53 17.84
CA TRP A 151 -7.03 30.65 18.77
C TRP A 151 -5.75 31.31 19.29
N PRO A 152 -5.45 31.17 20.60
CA PRO A 152 -4.13 31.45 21.14
C PRO A 152 -3.02 30.69 20.40
N GLU A 153 -1.81 31.24 20.38
CA GLU A 153 -0.67 30.69 19.61
C GLU A 153 -0.28 29.27 20.03
N ASP A 154 -0.35 28.98 21.32
CA ASP A 154 -0.13 27.64 21.89
C ASP A 154 -1.16 26.62 21.37
N ILE A 155 -2.42 27.03 21.23
CA ILE A 155 -3.48 26.17 20.67
C ILE A 155 -3.30 25.99 19.16
N LEU A 156 -2.89 27.03 18.42
CA LEU A 156 -2.58 26.90 17.00
C LEU A 156 -1.45 25.89 16.76
N SER A 157 -0.38 25.97 17.56
CA SER A 157 0.73 25.02 17.53
C SER A 157 0.27 23.59 17.87
N PHE A 158 -0.57 23.43 18.90
CA PHE A 158 -1.19 22.13 19.21
C PHE A 158 -1.99 21.56 18.04
N LEU A 159 -2.83 22.37 17.39
CA LEU A 159 -3.65 21.94 16.26
C LEU A 159 -2.78 21.57 15.05
N ASP A 160 -1.70 22.30 14.78
CA ASP A 160 -0.75 21.96 13.71
C ASP A 160 -0.07 20.61 13.95
N ASN A 161 0.40 20.38 15.18
CA ASN A 161 1.01 19.11 15.55
C ASN A 161 0.00 17.95 15.55
N SER A 162 -1.28 18.22 15.84
CA SER A 162 -2.29 17.17 15.91
C SER A 162 -2.44 16.37 14.60
N LEU A 163 -2.26 17.02 13.45
CA LEU A 163 -2.39 16.35 12.14
C LEU A 163 -1.27 15.30 11.90
N SER A 164 -0.09 15.48 12.50
CA SER A 164 1.00 14.49 12.45
C SER A 164 0.93 13.45 13.56
N GLU A 165 0.41 13.82 14.74
CA GLU A 165 0.36 12.93 15.90
C GLU A 165 -0.84 11.96 15.86
N ILE A 166 -2.03 12.41 15.43
CA ILE A 166 -3.22 11.56 15.44
C ILE A 166 -3.03 10.25 14.64
N PRO A 167 -2.43 10.25 13.42
CA PRO A 167 -2.19 9.01 12.68
C PRO A 167 -1.26 8.01 13.39
N LYS A 168 -0.47 8.45 14.39
CA LYS A 168 0.41 7.58 15.18
C LYS A 168 -0.34 6.85 16.29
N ILE A 169 -1.49 7.36 16.73
CA ILE A 169 -2.28 6.76 17.81
C ILE A 169 -2.75 5.35 17.41
N GLY A 170 -2.47 4.36 18.26
CA GLY A 170 -2.79 2.95 17.98
C GLY A 170 -1.83 2.27 16.99
N SER A 171 -0.86 3.00 16.42
CA SER A 171 0.27 2.44 15.66
C SER A 171 1.49 2.14 16.54
N GLU A 172 1.46 2.59 17.80
CA GLU A 172 2.46 2.26 18.82
C GLU A 172 2.36 0.77 19.20
N SER A 173 2.93 -0.10 18.35
CA SER A 173 3.68 -1.23 18.89
C SER A 173 4.75 -0.64 19.80
N GLN A 174 4.83 -1.06 21.06
CA GLN A 174 5.93 -0.73 21.95
C GLN A 174 7.24 -0.79 21.17
N SER A 175 7.84 0.37 20.92
CA SER A 175 9.16 0.44 20.31
C SER A 175 10.14 0.00 21.38
N ASP A 176 10.44 -1.30 21.39
CA ASP A 176 11.65 -1.80 22.01
C ASP A 176 12.83 -1.01 21.42
N PRO A 177 13.67 -0.34 22.22
CA PRO A 177 14.76 0.49 21.70
C PRO A 177 15.77 -0.28 20.84
N ASP A 178 15.78 -1.62 20.92
CA ASP A 178 16.58 -2.52 20.07
C ASP A 178 15.86 -3.01 18.81
N SER A 179 14.58 -2.70 18.65
CA SER A 179 13.81 -3.02 17.46
C SER A 179 14.11 -1.98 16.36
N THR A 180 15.27 -2.12 15.71
CA THR A 180 15.36 -1.80 14.28
C THR A 180 14.14 -2.45 13.62
N ALA A 181 13.20 -1.64 13.12
CA ALA A 181 11.92 -2.11 12.58
C ALA A 181 12.15 -3.39 11.76
N THR A 182 11.81 -4.54 12.33
CA THR A 182 12.10 -5.80 11.67
C THR A 182 11.06 -5.92 10.56
N CYS A 183 11.45 -5.50 9.36
CA CYS A 183 10.57 -5.59 8.21
C CYS A 183 10.06 -7.03 8.15
N ALA A 184 8.74 -7.25 8.11
CA ALA A 184 8.17 -8.60 8.27
C ALA A 184 8.72 -9.56 7.19
N ILE A 185 8.94 -9.03 5.99
CA ILE A 185 9.67 -9.71 4.92
C ILE A 185 11.11 -10.03 5.34
N CYS A 186 11.80 -9.09 5.98
CA CYS A 186 13.16 -9.26 6.50
C CYS A 186 13.21 -10.27 7.65
N CYS A 187 12.18 -10.42 8.48
CA CYS A 187 12.07 -11.51 9.46
C CYS A 187 11.97 -12.87 8.78
N LEU A 188 11.12 -12.97 7.76
CA LEU A 188 11.00 -14.19 6.94
C LEU A 188 12.30 -14.52 6.22
N VAL A 189 13.00 -13.50 5.72
CA VAL A 189 14.29 -13.62 5.04
C VAL A 189 15.38 -13.99 6.04
N LYS A 190 15.52 -13.31 7.18
CA LYS A 190 16.57 -13.53 8.18
C LYS A 190 16.50 -14.91 8.83
N ASN A 191 15.29 -15.43 9.04
CA ASN A 191 15.08 -16.73 9.69
C ASN A 191 14.87 -17.87 8.66
N ARG A 192 15.25 -17.68 7.39
CA ARG A 192 15.15 -18.73 6.38
C ARG A 192 16.25 -19.77 6.59
N GLU A 193 15.86 -21.01 6.87
CA GLU A 193 16.77 -22.15 6.84
C GLU A 193 16.80 -22.74 5.42
N LEU A 194 17.99 -22.82 4.83
CA LEU A 194 18.25 -23.50 3.55
C LEU A 194 18.68 -24.94 3.82
N ASN A 195 18.06 -25.90 3.14
CA ASN A 195 18.41 -27.31 3.24
C ASN A 195 19.48 -27.65 2.19
N PRO A 196 20.51 -28.45 2.51
CA PRO A 196 21.47 -28.93 1.51
C PRO A 196 20.80 -29.61 0.32
N ILE A 197 21.38 -29.45 -0.87
CA ILE A 197 20.99 -30.19 -2.07
C ILE A 197 21.89 -31.43 -2.13
N ASP A 198 21.33 -32.61 -1.82
CA ASP A 198 22.11 -33.85 -1.66
C ASP A 198 23.00 -34.19 -2.86
N LEU A 199 22.57 -33.83 -4.08
CA LEU A 199 23.24 -34.17 -5.34
C LEU A 199 24.29 -33.14 -5.78
N ILE A 200 24.34 -31.94 -5.19
CA ILE A 200 25.25 -30.88 -5.63
C ILE A 200 25.99 -30.28 -4.44
N PRO A 201 27.27 -30.67 -4.24
CA PRO A 201 28.09 -30.14 -3.17
C PRO A 201 28.15 -28.60 -3.20
N GLY A 202 27.96 -27.99 -2.04
CA GLY A 202 27.98 -26.53 -1.88
C GLY A 202 26.64 -25.85 -2.19
N GLY A 203 25.65 -26.58 -2.71
CA GLY A 203 24.29 -26.12 -2.95
C GLY A 203 23.35 -26.31 -1.76
N SER A 204 22.46 -25.35 -1.55
CA SER A 204 21.38 -25.42 -0.57
C SER A 204 20.14 -24.69 -1.09
N MET A 205 18.95 -25.14 -0.73
CA MET A 205 17.70 -24.56 -1.19
C MET A 205 16.59 -24.56 -0.15
N LYS A 206 15.63 -23.64 -0.32
CA LYS A 206 14.35 -23.65 0.37
C LYS A 206 13.24 -23.49 -0.66
N ILE A 207 12.37 -24.49 -0.75
CA ILE A 207 11.11 -24.38 -1.51
C ILE A 207 10.23 -23.35 -0.82
N LEU A 208 9.82 -22.32 -1.56
CA LEU A 208 8.92 -21.26 -1.12
C LEU A 208 7.46 -21.58 -1.44
N ARG A 209 7.23 -22.26 -2.56
CA ARG A 209 5.91 -22.65 -3.06
C ARG A 209 6.05 -23.87 -3.95
N GLU A 210 5.04 -24.75 -3.98
CA GLU A 210 5.05 -26.00 -4.77
C GLU A 210 4.27 -25.93 -6.10
N SER A 211 3.50 -24.88 -6.38
CA SER A 211 2.75 -24.78 -7.64
C SER A 211 2.34 -23.34 -8.01
N PRO A 212 2.95 -22.72 -9.05
CA PRO A 212 4.20 -23.17 -9.69
C PRO A 212 5.32 -23.22 -8.65
N THR A 213 6.27 -24.13 -8.84
CA THR A 213 7.31 -24.36 -7.85
C THR A 213 8.32 -23.22 -7.89
N SER A 214 8.73 -22.77 -6.71
CA SER A 214 9.76 -21.74 -6.60
C SER A 214 10.63 -21.96 -5.36
N ALA A 215 11.88 -21.55 -5.47
CA ALA A 215 12.86 -21.71 -4.42
C ALA A 215 13.82 -20.53 -4.35
N ILE A 216 14.39 -20.33 -3.16
CA ILE A 216 15.66 -19.63 -3.01
C ILE A 216 16.74 -20.69 -2.97
N VAL A 217 17.75 -20.52 -3.81
CA VAL A 217 18.89 -21.42 -3.92
C VAL A 217 20.16 -20.64 -3.65
N ARG A 218 21.07 -21.23 -2.89
CA ARG A 218 22.38 -20.67 -2.57
C ARG A 218 23.47 -21.68 -2.86
N PHE A 219 24.52 -21.22 -3.51
CA PHE A 219 25.75 -21.96 -3.73
C PHE A 219 26.94 -21.22 -3.12
N LYS A 220 27.86 -21.97 -2.50
CA LYS A 220 29.13 -21.42 -2.03
C LYS A 220 30.04 -21.05 -3.20
N ALA A 221 30.88 -20.04 -3.01
CA ALA A 221 31.95 -19.68 -3.95
C ALA A 221 32.79 -20.91 -4.32
N GLY A 222 33.08 -21.05 -5.62
CA GLY A 222 33.83 -22.18 -6.17
C GLY A 222 33.01 -23.43 -6.46
N SER A 223 31.72 -23.47 -6.10
CA SER A 223 30.84 -24.60 -6.43
C SER A 223 30.61 -24.70 -7.94
N VAL A 224 30.35 -25.92 -8.39
CA VAL A 224 30.08 -26.24 -9.80
C VAL A 224 28.84 -27.13 -9.87
N GLU A 225 27.94 -26.82 -10.80
CA GLU A 225 26.92 -27.76 -11.25
C GLU A 225 27.45 -28.45 -12.50
N PRO A 226 27.61 -29.79 -12.48
CA PRO A 226 27.93 -30.55 -13.68
C PRO A 226 26.89 -30.33 -14.75
N ALA A 227 27.24 -30.58 -16.01
CA ALA A 227 26.29 -30.57 -17.12
C ALA A 227 25.04 -31.39 -16.75
N HIS A 228 23.88 -30.74 -16.81
CA HIS A 228 22.61 -31.36 -16.50
C HIS A 228 21.47 -30.69 -17.25
N HIS A 229 20.32 -31.34 -17.23
CA HIS A 229 19.07 -30.78 -17.75
C HIS A 229 17.89 -31.07 -16.81
N HIS A 230 16.78 -30.38 -17.05
CA HIS A 230 15.54 -30.48 -16.29
C HIS A 230 14.37 -30.86 -17.21
N THR A 231 13.34 -31.51 -16.66
CA THR A 231 12.10 -31.79 -17.42
C THR A 231 11.36 -30.50 -17.77
N PHE A 232 11.38 -29.52 -16.88
CA PHE A 232 10.69 -28.24 -17.05
C PHE A 232 11.69 -27.11 -17.23
N GLY A 233 11.31 -26.13 -18.05
CA GLY A 233 12.07 -24.89 -18.15
C GLY A 233 11.96 -24.10 -16.85
N HIS A 234 12.97 -23.27 -16.58
CA HIS A 234 13.01 -22.49 -15.35
C HIS A 234 13.47 -21.06 -15.57
N ASP A 235 12.87 -20.17 -14.79
CA ASP A 235 13.21 -18.76 -14.66
C ASP A 235 14.16 -18.59 -13.48
N LEU A 236 15.22 -17.80 -13.64
CA LEU A 236 16.15 -17.46 -12.57
C LEU A 236 16.41 -15.95 -12.52
N VAL A 237 16.51 -15.40 -11.30
CA VAL A 237 17.03 -14.05 -11.03
C VAL A 237 18.11 -14.10 -9.96
N VAL A 238 19.27 -13.53 -10.23
CA VAL A 238 20.38 -13.45 -9.25
C VAL A 238 20.08 -12.38 -8.21
N LEU A 239 20.14 -12.76 -6.92
CA LEU A 239 19.90 -11.89 -5.78
C LEU A 239 21.20 -11.44 -5.11
N GLU A 240 22.21 -12.29 -5.12
CA GLU A 240 23.54 -12.04 -4.55
C GLU A 240 24.60 -12.82 -5.34
N GLY A 241 25.82 -12.29 -5.42
CA GLY A 241 26.97 -12.97 -6.01
C GLY A 241 27.03 -12.96 -7.53
N LYS A 242 27.79 -13.91 -8.07
CA LYS A 242 28.13 -14.01 -9.50
C LYS A 242 28.29 -15.46 -9.94
N LYS A 243 27.63 -15.82 -11.06
CA LYS A 243 27.72 -17.15 -11.68
C LYS A 243 27.87 -17.07 -13.19
N SER A 244 28.46 -18.11 -13.79
CA SER A 244 28.43 -18.32 -15.24
C SER A 244 27.61 -19.56 -15.55
N VAL A 245 26.75 -19.46 -16.55
CA VAL A 245 25.94 -20.56 -17.08
C VAL A 245 26.36 -20.81 -18.52
N TRP A 246 26.81 -22.02 -18.80
CA TRP A 246 27.10 -22.49 -20.15
C TRP A 246 25.94 -23.33 -20.62
N ASN A 247 25.15 -22.81 -21.56
CA ASN A 247 24.14 -23.60 -22.25
C ASN A 247 24.86 -24.41 -23.35
N LEU A 248 25.08 -25.69 -23.09
CA LEU A 248 25.84 -26.59 -23.97
C LEU A 248 25.02 -26.99 -25.21
N THR A 249 23.68 -27.03 -25.09
CA THR A 249 22.78 -27.25 -26.22
C THR A 249 22.91 -26.14 -27.26
N LYS A 250 22.91 -24.87 -26.81
CA LYS A 250 22.98 -23.69 -27.67
C LYS A 250 24.38 -23.20 -27.96
N LYS A 251 25.37 -23.67 -27.20
CA LYS A 251 26.77 -23.20 -27.23
C LYS A 251 26.88 -21.71 -26.89
N GLU A 252 26.13 -21.30 -25.88
CA GLU A 252 26.09 -19.93 -25.38
C GLU A 252 26.58 -19.88 -23.94
N LYS A 253 27.20 -18.76 -23.56
CA LYS A 253 27.66 -18.50 -22.20
C LYS A 253 27.01 -17.23 -21.67
N TYR A 254 26.51 -17.31 -20.45
CA TYR A 254 25.86 -16.23 -19.74
C TYR A 254 26.62 -15.96 -18.44
N ASP A 255 27.20 -14.78 -18.31
CA ASP A 255 27.86 -14.32 -17.08
C ASP A 255 26.87 -13.44 -16.31
N LEU A 256 26.31 -13.98 -15.24
CA LEU A 256 25.20 -13.37 -14.50
C LEU A 256 25.68 -12.73 -13.18
N VAL A 257 25.21 -11.51 -12.92
CA VAL A 257 25.40 -10.76 -11.68
C VAL A 257 24.05 -10.36 -11.07
N VAL A 258 24.08 -9.74 -9.89
CA VAL A 258 22.87 -9.30 -9.15
C VAL A 258 21.92 -8.51 -10.06
N GLY A 259 20.67 -8.95 -10.10
CA GLY A 259 19.60 -8.36 -10.91
C GLY A 259 19.42 -9.00 -12.29
N ASP A 260 20.38 -9.78 -12.78
CA ASP A 260 20.26 -10.46 -14.06
C ASP A 260 19.23 -11.59 -14.01
N TYR A 261 18.53 -11.75 -15.13
CA TYR A 261 17.53 -12.79 -15.36
C TYR A 261 18.00 -13.75 -16.46
N LEU A 262 17.74 -15.04 -16.27
CA LEU A 262 17.95 -16.06 -17.30
C LEU A 262 16.78 -17.06 -17.32
N PHE A 263 16.24 -17.29 -18.50
CA PHE A 263 15.34 -18.42 -18.77
C PHE A 263 16.12 -19.56 -19.40
N THR A 264 16.03 -20.76 -18.81
CA THR A 264 16.57 -21.99 -19.40
C THR A 264 15.42 -22.88 -19.84
N PRO A 265 15.26 -23.14 -21.15
CA PRO A 265 14.22 -24.04 -21.65
C PRO A 265 14.33 -25.48 -21.13
N ALA A 266 13.20 -26.17 -21.12
CA ALA A 266 13.14 -27.60 -20.81
C ALA A 266 14.08 -28.40 -21.72
N GLY A 267 14.86 -29.31 -21.15
CA GLY A 267 15.79 -30.18 -21.88
C GLY A 267 17.09 -29.52 -22.38
N ASP A 268 17.28 -28.21 -22.21
CA ASP A 268 18.58 -27.58 -22.49
C ASP A 268 19.62 -28.07 -21.46
N VAL A 269 20.71 -28.65 -21.96
CA VAL A 269 21.83 -29.09 -21.12
C VAL A 269 22.70 -27.89 -20.80
N HIS A 270 22.97 -27.69 -19.51
CA HIS A 270 23.78 -26.57 -19.07
C HIS A 270 24.69 -26.94 -17.90
N ARG A 271 25.80 -26.21 -17.80
CA ARG A 271 26.81 -26.31 -16.75
C ARG A 271 26.92 -24.96 -16.04
N VAL A 272 27.21 -24.96 -14.74
CA VAL A 272 27.26 -23.73 -13.96
C VAL A 272 28.51 -23.66 -13.09
N LYS A 273 29.13 -22.48 -13.00
CA LYS A 273 30.18 -22.15 -12.03
C LYS A 273 29.77 -20.95 -11.19
N TYR A 274 29.98 -21.07 -9.89
CA TYR A 274 29.76 -20.00 -8.91
C TYR A 274 31.10 -19.38 -8.51
N TYR A 275 31.28 -18.09 -8.77
CA TYR A 275 32.54 -17.39 -8.47
C TYR A 275 32.55 -16.79 -7.07
N GLU A 276 31.36 -16.43 -6.59
CA GLU A 276 31.11 -15.87 -5.25
C GLU A 276 30.03 -16.72 -4.57
N ASP A 277 29.82 -16.51 -3.27
CA ASP A 277 28.62 -16.99 -2.61
C ASP A 277 27.43 -16.37 -3.34
N THR A 278 26.64 -17.22 -4.00
CA THR A 278 25.62 -16.77 -4.95
C THR A 278 24.28 -17.24 -4.49
N GLU A 279 23.33 -16.31 -4.38
CA GLU A 279 21.93 -16.59 -4.09
C GLU A 279 21.07 -16.16 -5.27
N PHE A 280 20.09 -16.99 -5.61
CA PHE A 280 19.14 -16.68 -6.68
C PHE A 280 17.75 -17.21 -6.35
N PHE A 281 16.75 -16.53 -6.90
CA PHE A 281 15.38 -17.03 -6.96
C PHE A 281 15.23 -17.83 -8.25
N ILE A 282 14.63 -19.02 -8.14
CA ILE A 282 14.33 -19.88 -9.29
C ILE A 282 12.87 -20.34 -9.24
N LYS A 283 12.23 -20.41 -10.41
CA LYS A 283 10.84 -20.83 -10.57
C LYS A 283 10.70 -21.77 -11.76
N TRP A 284 9.92 -22.83 -11.61
CA TRP A 284 9.64 -23.83 -12.64
C TRP A 284 8.28 -24.49 -12.39
N ASP A 285 7.81 -25.28 -13.34
CA ASP A 285 6.58 -26.08 -13.18
C ASP A 285 6.89 -27.49 -12.69
N GLY A 286 5.98 -28.09 -11.93
CA GLY A 286 6.11 -29.48 -11.49
C GLY A 286 7.17 -29.73 -10.41
N LYS A 287 7.63 -30.97 -10.29
CA LYS A 287 8.61 -31.38 -9.28
C LYS A 287 10.01 -30.97 -9.67
N TRP A 288 10.87 -30.69 -8.69
CA TRP A 288 12.30 -30.51 -8.93
C TRP A 288 12.93 -31.81 -9.41
N ASP A 289 13.59 -31.77 -10.56
CA ASP A 289 14.41 -32.85 -11.08
C ASP A 289 15.72 -32.31 -11.65
N MET A 290 16.77 -33.12 -11.65
CA MET A 290 18.05 -32.80 -12.27
C MET A 290 18.61 -34.10 -12.85
N PHE A 291 18.88 -34.11 -14.15
CA PHE A 291 19.47 -35.24 -14.84
C PHE A 291 20.90 -34.88 -15.22
N PHE A 292 21.88 -35.49 -14.56
CA PHE A 292 23.29 -35.22 -14.83
C PHE A 292 23.78 -35.94 -16.08
N ASP A 293 24.37 -35.18 -16.98
CA ASP A 293 24.97 -35.63 -18.25
C ASP A 293 26.50 -35.82 -18.12
N GLU A 294 27.09 -35.40 -17.00
CA GLU A 294 28.50 -35.62 -16.66
C GLU A 294 28.73 -35.69 -15.15
N ASP A 295 29.91 -36.15 -14.74
CA ASP A 295 30.35 -36.11 -13.33
C ASP A 295 31.04 -34.79 -12.95
N LEU A 296 31.21 -34.57 -11.64
CA LEU A 296 31.76 -33.32 -11.10
C LEU A 296 33.22 -33.06 -11.50
N GLU A 297 34.04 -34.09 -11.66
CA GLU A 297 35.45 -33.92 -12.01
C GLU A 297 35.61 -33.58 -13.50
N ALA A 298 34.79 -34.18 -14.35
CA ALA A 298 34.65 -33.80 -15.76
C ALA A 298 34.20 -32.34 -15.89
N ALA A 299 33.22 -31.92 -15.10
CA ALA A 299 32.74 -30.54 -15.09
C ALA A 299 33.83 -29.53 -14.72
N LYS A 300 34.58 -29.79 -13.63
CA LYS A 300 35.69 -28.92 -13.20
C LYS A 300 36.77 -28.81 -14.27
N THR A 301 37.20 -29.94 -14.84
CA THR A 301 38.22 -30.00 -15.88
C THR A 301 37.79 -29.21 -17.13
N ALA A 302 36.53 -29.34 -17.54
CA ALA A 302 35.98 -28.62 -18.69
C ALA A 302 35.99 -27.11 -18.46
N ILE A 303 35.61 -26.65 -17.26
CA ILE A 303 35.60 -25.22 -16.92
C ILE A 303 37.02 -24.65 -16.83
N GLU A 304 37.97 -25.38 -16.24
CA GLU A 304 39.38 -24.94 -16.18
C GLU A 304 39.94 -24.71 -17.58
N LYS A 305 39.76 -25.69 -18.48
CA LYS A 305 40.21 -25.58 -19.87
C LYS A 305 39.61 -24.38 -20.60
N GLU A 306 38.33 -24.09 -20.35
CA GLU A 306 37.64 -22.97 -21.00
C GLU A 306 38.13 -21.61 -20.48
N LEU A 307 38.34 -21.48 -19.16
CA LEU A 307 38.89 -20.27 -18.55
C LEU A 307 40.32 -19.97 -19.01
N ASP A 308 41.13 -21.02 -19.21
CA ASP A 308 42.47 -20.89 -19.77
C ASP A 308 42.44 -20.42 -21.23
N SER A 309 41.47 -20.89 -22.02
CA SER A 309 41.31 -20.50 -23.43
C SER A 309 40.78 -19.08 -23.66
N GLY A 310 40.16 -18.46 -22.64
CA GLY A 310 39.66 -17.08 -22.68
C GLY A 310 40.64 -16.02 -22.16
N SER A 311 41.82 -16.45 -21.67
CA SER A 311 42.85 -15.56 -21.10
C SER A 311 44.00 -15.25 -22.08
N SER A 312 43.81 -15.58 -23.37
CA SER A 312 44.77 -15.38 -24.47
C SER A 312 44.28 -14.39 -25.51
#